data_AF-M1L5L7-F1
#
_entry.id   AF-M1L5L7-F1
#
_cell.length_a   1.000
_cell.length_b   1.000
_cell.length_c   1.000
_cell.angle_alpha   90.00
_cell.angle_beta   90.00
_cell.angle_gamma   90.00
#
_symmetry.space_group_name_H-M   'P 1'
#
loop_
_entity.id
_entity.type
_entity.pdbx_description
1 polymer ?
#
loop_
_entity_poly.entity_id
_entity_poly.type
_entity_poly.pdbx_seq_one_letter_code
_entity_poly.pdbx_strand_id
1 'polypeptide(L)'
;MGMSMADRGAPIWNEKRDRWVSVCDDCHSPRFAREQLQTLDEAVKDAGLKYRETFKVAEDLLVDGVLDPMPKDLCPDWSGQHLWSLKIGAYHDGEAYGGKTGESGEFRMSNCTDVERLCFESVGYFQTYIYKGMAHGSWNDATYSDGSFGMDRW
;
A
#
# COMPACT_ATOMS: atom_id res chain seq x y z
N MET A 1 7.99 -3.92 4.48
CA MET A 1 7.04 -2.85 4.87
C MET A 1 7.29 -1.58 4.07
N GLY A 2 6.21 -1.11 3.42
CA GLY A 2 6.10 0.06 2.53
C GLY A 2 4.66 0.23 2.01
N MET A 3 3.67 -0.32 2.73
CA MET A 3 2.27 -0.36 2.31
C MET A 3 1.56 0.97 2.60
N SER A 4 1.81 1.55 3.78
CA SER A 4 1.36 2.91 4.09
C SER A 4 2.24 3.94 3.39
N MET A 5 1.59 4.96 2.81
CA MET A 5 2.23 6.01 2.06
C MET A 5 2.62 7.19 2.97
N ALA A 6 3.80 7.76 2.74
CA ALA A 6 4.22 9.03 3.30
C ALA A 6 5.22 9.71 2.36
N ASP A 7 5.02 11.01 2.10
CA ASP A 7 6.01 11.86 1.45
C ASP A 7 7.12 12.17 2.45
N ARG A 8 8.31 11.58 2.26
CA ARG A 8 9.44 11.75 3.18
C ARG A 8 10.32 12.94 2.80
N GLY A 9 10.03 13.61 1.68
CA GLY A 9 10.63 14.87 1.25
C GLY A 9 9.90 16.10 1.77
N ALA A 10 8.70 15.92 2.32
CA ALA A 10 7.91 16.99 2.92
C ALA A 10 8.66 17.71 4.08
N PRO A 11 8.40 19.01 4.32
CA PRO A 11 9.14 19.81 5.32
C PRO A 11 9.17 19.24 6.73
N ILE A 12 8.10 18.54 7.15
CA ILE A 12 8.01 17.90 8.47
C ILE A 12 9.09 16.82 8.70
N TRP A 13 9.71 16.30 7.63
CA TRP A 13 10.76 15.29 7.67
C TRP A 13 12.14 15.80 7.24
N ASN A 14 12.31 17.11 7.03
CA ASN A 14 13.51 17.67 6.41
C ASN A 14 14.80 17.26 7.15
N GLU A 15 14.83 17.34 8.48
CA GLU A 15 16.01 16.94 9.26
C GLU A 15 16.37 15.46 9.07
N LYS A 16 15.36 14.59 8.94
CA LYS A 16 15.57 13.16 8.68
C LYS A 16 16.03 12.91 7.25
N ARG A 17 15.54 13.68 6.28
CA ARG A 17 16.02 13.65 4.89
C ARG A 17 17.47 14.13 4.81
N ASP A 18 17.82 15.21 5.50
CA ASP A 18 19.17 15.76 5.54
C ASP A 18 20.17 14.75 6.09
N ARG A 19 19.78 13.98 7.12
CA ARG A 19 20.59 12.88 7.65
C ARG A 19 20.81 11.74 6.63
N TRP A 20 19.87 11.48 5.74
CA TRP A 20 20.09 10.54 4.64
C TRP A 20 21.00 11.12 3.56
N VAL A 21 20.79 12.38 3.20
CA VAL A 21 21.66 13.09 2.26
C VAL A 21 23.10 13.11 2.75
N SER A 22 23.35 13.28 4.06
CA SER A 22 24.71 13.24 4.61
C SER A 22 25.39 11.88 4.50
N VAL A 23 24.63 10.77 4.44
CA VAL A 23 25.21 9.44 4.17
C VAL A 23 25.58 9.32 2.69
N CYS A 24 24.73 9.83 1.80
CA CYS A 24 25.02 9.83 0.36
C CYS A 24 26.19 10.77 -0.01
N ASP A 25 26.45 11.80 0.81
CA ASP A 25 27.49 12.81 0.62
C ASP A 25 28.92 12.23 0.66
N ASP A 26 29.08 11.04 1.24
CA ASP A 26 30.35 10.29 1.20
C ASP A 26 30.83 10.03 -0.24
N CYS A 27 29.93 10.00 -1.22
CA CYS A 27 30.23 9.63 -2.62
C CYS A 27 29.52 10.48 -3.69
N HIS A 28 28.53 11.30 -3.34
CA HIS A 28 27.72 12.08 -4.27
C HIS A 28 27.53 13.51 -3.81
N SER A 29 27.25 14.45 -4.72
CA SER A 29 26.88 15.81 -4.27
C SER A 29 25.55 15.78 -3.50
N PRO A 30 25.36 16.64 -2.49
CA PRO A 30 24.12 16.69 -1.70
C PRO A 30 22.88 16.93 -2.55
N ARG A 31 23.03 17.71 -3.63
CA ARG A 31 21.95 17.99 -4.58
C ARG A 31 21.51 16.73 -5.32
N PHE A 32 22.47 15.98 -5.87
CA PHE A 32 22.16 14.73 -6.58
C PHE A 32 21.43 13.75 -5.65
N ALA A 33 21.95 13.53 -4.45
CA ALA A 33 21.32 12.63 -3.48
C ALA A 33 19.90 13.07 -3.10
N ARG A 34 19.70 14.37 -2.85
CA ARG A 34 18.39 14.91 -2.48
C ARG A 34 17.36 14.76 -3.60
N GLU A 35 17.74 15.11 -4.82
CA GLU A 35 16.85 15.01 -5.99
C GLU A 35 16.51 13.54 -6.29
N GLN A 36 17.47 12.61 -6.17
CA GLN A 36 17.18 11.17 -6.31
C GLN A 36 16.20 10.66 -5.23
N LEU A 37 16.39 11.04 -3.96
CA LEU A 37 15.45 10.67 -2.90
C LEU A 37 14.08 11.35 -3.05
N GLN A 38 14.01 12.51 -3.70
CA GLN A 38 12.76 13.14 -4.07
C GLN A 38 12.02 12.35 -5.15
N THR A 39 12.73 11.78 -6.14
CA THR A 39 12.08 10.91 -7.14
C THR A 39 11.47 9.65 -6.51
N LEU A 40 12.09 9.12 -5.44
CA LEU A 40 11.48 8.07 -4.61
C LEU A 40 10.17 8.54 -3.98
N ASP A 41 10.11 9.75 -3.41
CA ASP A 41 8.90 10.26 -2.79
C ASP A 41 7.74 10.38 -3.79
N GLU A 42 8.01 10.87 -5.00
CA GLU A 42 7.01 10.96 -6.07
C GLU A 42 6.53 9.56 -6.50
N ALA A 43 7.44 8.61 -6.75
CA ALA A 43 7.07 7.25 -7.12
C ALA A 43 6.19 6.56 -6.06
N VAL A 44 6.44 6.83 -4.77
CA VAL A 44 5.63 6.31 -3.66
C VAL A 44 4.25 6.97 -3.59
N LYS A 45 4.14 8.26 -3.90
CA LYS A 45 2.84 8.97 -3.97
C LYS A 45 2.00 8.48 -5.14
N ASP A 46 2.61 8.31 -6.32
CA ASP A 46 1.94 7.83 -7.52
C ASP A 46 1.48 6.38 -7.37
N ALA A 47 2.29 5.53 -6.75
CA ALA A 47 1.88 4.16 -6.42
C ALA A 47 0.68 4.13 -5.46
N GLY A 48 0.70 4.99 -4.44
CA GLY A 48 -0.43 5.15 -3.53
C GLY A 48 -1.69 5.71 -4.22
N LEU A 49 -1.56 6.44 -5.33
CA LEU A 49 -2.69 6.86 -6.16
C LEU A 49 -3.34 5.66 -6.85
N LYS A 50 -2.55 4.80 -7.50
CA LYS A 50 -3.04 3.58 -8.14
C LYS A 50 -3.79 2.70 -7.16
N TYR A 51 -3.22 2.44 -5.98
CA TYR A 51 -3.88 1.59 -4.99
C TYR A 51 -5.19 2.18 -4.45
N ARG A 52 -5.33 3.51 -4.38
CA ARG A 52 -6.64 4.12 -4.00
C ARG A 52 -7.71 3.81 -5.04
N GLU A 53 -7.36 3.76 -6.32
CA GLU A 53 -8.29 3.37 -7.40
C GLU A 53 -8.64 1.87 -7.30
N THR A 54 -7.64 1.00 -7.13
CA THR A 54 -7.82 -0.45 -6.94
C THR A 54 -8.69 -0.77 -5.72
N PHE A 55 -8.39 -0.15 -4.58
CA PHE A 55 -9.15 -0.34 -3.34
C PHE A 55 -10.60 0.14 -3.50
N LYS A 56 -10.84 1.21 -4.26
CA LYS A 56 -12.18 1.76 -4.43
C LYS A 56 -13.11 0.76 -5.13
N VAL A 57 -12.61 0.05 -6.14
CA VAL A 57 -13.36 -1.03 -6.81
C VAL A 57 -13.72 -2.14 -5.80
N ALA A 58 -12.78 -2.57 -4.97
CA ALA A 58 -13.03 -3.62 -3.98
C ALA A 58 -14.02 -3.17 -2.88
N GLU A 59 -13.91 -1.92 -2.41
CA GLU A 59 -14.82 -1.34 -1.42
C GLU A 59 -16.23 -1.19 -1.99
N ASP A 60 -16.38 -0.76 -3.24
CA ASP A 60 -17.70 -0.61 -3.87
C ASP A 60 -18.40 -1.96 -4.03
N LEU A 61 -17.69 -3.03 -4.39
CA LEU A 61 -18.26 -4.39 -4.43
C LEU A 61 -18.79 -4.85 -3.06
N LEU A 62 -18.07 -4.53 -1.98
CA LEU A 62 -18.51 -4.82 -0.62
C LEU A 62 -19.76 -4.01 -0.26
N VAL A 63 -19.72 -2.69 -0.49
CA VAL A 63 -20.80 -1.76 -0.11
C VAL A 63 -22.08 -2.03 -0.89
N ASP A 64 -21.95 -2.36 -2.18
CA ASP A 64 -23.08 -2.73 -3.04
C ASP A 64 -23.62 -4.15 -2.73
N GLY A 65 -22.91 -4.92 -1.89
CA GLY A 65 -23.32 -6.25 -1.46
C GLY A 65 -23.20 -7.32 -2.54
N VAL A 66 -22.34 -7.09 -3.53
CA VAL A 66 -22.13 -7.96 -4.71
C VAL A 66 -20.75 -8.61 -4.75
N LEU A 67 -19.92 -8.42 -3.71
CA LEU A 67 -18.69 -9.17 -3.53
C LEU A 67 -19.02 -10.67 -3.33
N ASP A 68 -18.30 -11.54 -4.05
CA ASP A 68 -18.59 -12.97 -4.08
C ASP A 68 -17.42 -13.83 -3.54
N PRO A 69 -17.56 -14.46 -2.35
CA PRO A 69 -18.63 -14.26 -1.37
C PRO A 69 -18.45 -12.97 -0.54
N MET A 70 -19.50 -12.57 0.19
CA MET A 70 -19.43 -11.53 1.22
C MET A 70 -18.67 -12.05 2.47
N PRO A 71 -18.07 -11.19 3.31
CA PRO A 71 -17.27 -11.62 4.47
C PRO A 71 -17.99 -12.56 5.45
N LYS A 72 -19.30 -12.36 5.65
CA LYS A 72 -20.16 -13.20 6.50
C LYS A 72 -20.27 -14.66 6.04
N ASP A 73 -20.00 -14.91 4.76
CA ASP A 73 -20.14 -16.22 4.12
C ASP A 73 -18.78 -16.91 3.90
N LEU A 74 -17.66 -16.23 4.23
CA LEU A 74 -16.33 -16.83 4.33
C LEU A 74 -16.17 -17.63 5.62
N CYS A 75 -15.13 -18.48 5.70
CA CYS A 75 -14.70 -19.06 6.97
C CYS A 75 -14.30 -17.91 7.93
N PRO A 76 -14.60 -18.00 9.24
CA PRO A 76 -14.22 -16.95 10.19
C PRO A 76 -12.71 -16.68 10.16
N ASP A 77 -12.33 -15.43 10.40
CA ASP A 77 -10.95 -15.00 10.53
C ASP A 77 -10.29 -15.60 11.80
N TRP A 78 -9.00 -15.29 12.02
CA TRP A 78 -8.27 -15.82 13.17
C TRP A 78 -8.89 -15.45 14.53
N SER A 79 -9.67 -14.36 14.62
CA SER A 79 -10.37 -13.95 15.85
C SER A 79 -11.76 -14.58 16.00
N GLY A 80 -12.15 -15.46 15.07
CA GLY A 80 -13.46 -16.10 15.07
C GLY A 80 -14.58 -15.19 14.58
N GLN A 81 -14.25 -14.11 13.87
CA GLN A 81 -15.19 -13.09 13.38
C GLN A 81 -15.29 -13.14 11.84
N HIS A 82 -16.20 -12.35 11.29
CA HIS A 82 -16.44 -12.24 9.85
C HIS A 82 -16.26 -10.78 9.37
N LEU A 83 -15.16 -10.15 9.76
CA LEU A 83 -14.82 -8.80 9.29
C LEU A 83 -14.26 -8.88 7.86
N TRP A 84 -14.52 -7.83 7.06
CA TRP A 84 -13.91 -7.71 5.74
C TRP A 84 -12.38 -7.64 5.84
N SER A 85 -11.65 -8.39 4.99
CA SER A 85 -10.19 -8.50 5.11
C SER A 85 -9.48 -7.15 4.99
N LEU A 86 -9.97 -6.29 4.10
CA LEU A 86 -9.35 -5.01 3.78
C LEU A 86 -9.81 -3.87 4.71
N LYS A 87 -10.63 -4.14 5.74
CA LYS A 87 -11.10 -3.10 6.68
C LYS A 87 -9.94 -2.55 7.50
N ILE A 88 -9.64 -1.27 7.32
CA ILE A 88 -8.78 -0.47 8.22
C ILE A 88 -9.68 0.31 9.19
N GLY A 89 -9.74 -0.09 10.46
CA GLY A 89 -10.67 0.48 11.44
C GLY A 89 -10.48 1.98 11.73
N ALA A 90 -9.32 2.55 11.38
CA ALA A 90 -9.08 3.99 11.45
C ALA A 90 -9.77 4.80 10.34
N TYR A 91 -10.20 4.16 9.25
CA TYR A 91 -10.78 4.82 8.07
C TYR A 91 -12.17 4.29 7.69
N HIS A 92 -12.50 3.05 8.07
CA HIS A 92 -13.75 2.41 7.70
C HIS A 92 -14.55 2.03 8.95
N ASP A 93 -15.82 2.40 8.96
CA ASP A 93 -16.82 2.03 9.96
C ASP A 93 -18.17 1.81 9.27
N GLY A 94 -18.98 0.89 9.80
CA GLY A 94 -20.30 0.57 9.23
C GLY A 94 -20.57 -0.93 9.14
N GLU A 95 -21.84 -1.28 8.94
CA GLU A 95 -22.34 -2.66 8.98
C GLU A 95 -21.70 -3.56 7.92
N ALA A 96 -21.50 -3.04 6.70
CA ALA A 96 -20.90 -3.80 5.60
C ALA A 96 -19.48 -4.32 5.90
N TYR A 97 -18.72 -3.60 6.73
CA TYR A 97 -17.35 -3.94 7.08
C TYR A 97 -17.25 -4.93 8.26
N GLY A 98 -18.27 -4.98 9.12
CA GLY A 98 -18.30 -5.75 10.36
C GLY A 98 -17.40 -5.20 11.48
N GLY A 99 -17.45 -5.82 12.66
CA GLY A 99 -16.62 -5.46 13.82
C GLY A 99 -17.05 -4.17 14.55
N LYS A 100 -16.30 -3.80 15.58
CA LYS A 100 -16.53 -2.58 16.37
C LYS A 100 -15.90 -1.36 15.67
N THR A 101 -16.35 -0.16 16.02
CA THR A 101 -15.70 1.09 15.59
C THR A 101 -14.23 1.10 16.01
N GLY A 102 -13.33 1.38 15.05
CA GLY A 102 -11.88 1.33 15.27
C GLY A 102 -11.25 -0.05 15.11
N GLU A 103 -12.03 -1.14 15.05
CA GLU A 103 -11.52 -2.50 14.85
C GLU A 103 -11.22 -2.73 13.36
N SER A 104 -10.02 -3.22 13.05
CA SER A 104 -9.62 -3.59 11.69
C SER A 104 -9.91 -5.06 11.43
N GLY A 105 -10.08 -5.43 10.16
CA GLY A 105 -10.12 -6.82 9.75
C GLY A 105 -8.73 -7.46 9.77
N GLU A 106 -8.69 -8.79 9.65
CA GLU A 106 -7.45 -9.51 9.38
C GLU A 106 -7.04 -9.28 7.91
N PHE A 107 -6.03 -8.44 7.70
CA PHE A 107 -5.46 -8.16 6.38
C PHE A 107 -4.65 -9.35 5.86
N ARG A 108 -5.14 -10.02 4.81
CA ARG A 108 -4.62 -11.33 4.36
C ARG A 108 -4.80 -11.57 2.86
N MET A 109 -4.01 -12.50 2.34
CA MET A 109 -4.11 -13.03 0.97
C MET A 109 -4.84 -14.39 0.88
N SER A 110 -5.30 -14.90 2.02
CA SER A 110 -5.88 -16.25 2.17
C SER A 110 -7.27 -16.18 2.80
N ASN A 111 -8.14 -17.16 2.50
CA ASN A 111 -9.52 -17.17 3.01
C ASN A 111 -10.22 -15.81 2.81
N CYS A 112 -10.21 -15.37 1.57
CA CYS A 112 -10.79 -14.13 1.06
C CYS A 112 -11.12 -14.31 -0.43
N THR A 113 -11.82 -13.34 -1.01
CA THR A 113 -12.07 -13.30 -2.45
C THR A 113 -10.80 -13.05 -3.25
N ASP A 114 -10.83 -13.33 -4.55
CA ASP A 114 -9.74 -12.93 -5.45
C ASP A 114 -9.56 -11.41 -5.47
N VAL A 115 -10.63 -10.62 -5.39
CA VAL A 115 -10.53 -9.15 -5.34
C VAL A 115 -9.76 -8.70 -4.10
N GLU A 116 -10.07 -9.26 -2.92
CA GLU A 116 -9.34 -8.97 -1.68
C GLU A 116 -7.88 -9.41 -1.77
N ARG A 117 -7.61 -10.60 -2.32
CA ARG A 117 -6.25 -11.12 -2.52
C ARG A 117 -5.45 -10.22 -3.46
N LEU A 118 -5.99 -9.84 -4.61
CA LEU A 118 -5.30 -9.00 -5.59
C LEU A 118 -5.04 -7.59 -5.04
N CYS A 119 -5.96 -7.03 -4.25
CA CYS A 119 -5.72 -5.80 -3.49
C CYS A 119 -4.54 -5.97 -2.51
N PHE A 120 -4.54 -7.05 -1.73
CA PHE A 120 -3.43 -7.38 -0.83
C PHE A 120 -2.10 -7.45 -1.60
N GLU A 121 -2.05 -8.14 -2.73
CA GLU A 121 -0.84 -8.30 -3.55
C GLU A 121 -0.34 -6.96 -4.10
N SER A 122 -1.25 -6.13 -4.61
CA SER A 122 -0.92 -4.82 -5.20
C SER A 122 -0.22 -3.91 -4.17
N VAL A 123 -0.75 -3.79 -2.96
CA VAL A 123 -0.14 -2.94 -1.92
C VAL A 123 0.96 -3.65 -1.11
N GLY A 124 0.79 -4.94 -0.86
CA GLY A 124 1.65 -5.74 0.02
C GLY A 124 2.93 -6.22 -0.65
N TYR A 125 2.89 -6.41 -1.98
CA TYR A 125 4.04 -6.84 -2.78
C TYR A 125 4.50 -5.71 -3.71
N PHE A 126 3.73 -5.39 -4.75
CA PHE A 126 4.19 -4.54 -5.86
C PHE A 126 4.48 -3.11 -5.46
N GLN A 127 3.61 -2.48 -4.66
CA GLN A 127 3.88 -1.15 -4.12
C GLN A 127 5.16 -1.12 -3.28
N THR A 128 5.47 -2.23 -2.58
CA THR A 128 6.71 -2.31 -1.82
C THR A 128 7.94 -2.46 -2.71
N TYR A 129 7.80 -3.06 -3.90
CA TYR A 129 8.87 -3.10 -4.91
C TYR A 129 9.16 -1.71 -5.47
N ILE A 130 8.16 -0.86 -5.61
CA ILE A 130 8.36 0.56 -5.99
C ILE A 130 9.15 1.30 -4.93
N TYR A 131 8.69 1.28 -3.67
CA TYR A 131 9.39 1.96 -2.58
C TYR A 131 10.83 1.44 -2.44
N LYS A 132 11.02 0.12 -2.41
CA LYS A 132 12.34 -0.48 -2.21
C LYS A 132 13.23 -0.37 -3.43
N GLY A 133 12.70 -0.51 -4.64
CA GLY A 133 13.42 -0.35 -5.89
C GLY A 133 14.00 1.06 -6.02
N MET A 134 13.16 2.08 -5.86
CA MET A 134 13.60 3.48 -5.89
C MET A 134 14.60 3.81 -4.78
N ALA A 135 14.43 3.24 -3.58
CA ALA A 135 15.35 3.49 -2.45
C ALA A 135 16.75 2.90 -2.65
N HIS A 136 16.87 1.82 -3.44
CA HIS A 136 18.13 1.11 -3.65
C HIS A 136 18.63 1.20 -5.10
N GLY A 137 18.07 2.12 -5.90
CA GLY A 137 18.47 2.35 -7.29
C GLY A 137 18.14 1.22 -8.27
N SER A 138 17.24 0.29 -7.90
CA SER A 138 16.72 -0.72 -8.81
C SER A 138 15.51 -0.17 -9.56
N TRP A 139 15.78 0.48 -10.69
CA TRP A 139 14.75 1.12 -11.51
C TRP A 139 13.74 0.13 -12.07
N ASN A 140 14.17 -1.10 -12.36
CA ASN A 140 13.29 -2.11 -12.93
C ASN A 140 12.35 -2.72 -11.89
N ASP A 141 12.80 -2.93 -10.64
CA ASP A 141 11.92 -3.31 -9.53
C ASP A 141 10.86 -2.24 -9.26
N ALA A 142 11.18 -0.97 -9.52
CA ALA A 142 10.20 0.10 -9.40
C ALA A 142 9.24 0.21 -10.59
N THR A 143 9.50 -0.50 -11.69
CA THR A 143 8.74 -0.39 -12.94
C THR A 143 8.32 -1.75 -13.48
N TYR A 144 9.11 -2.34 -14.39
CA TYR A 144 8.76 -3.53 -15.17
C TYR A 144 8.80 -4.84 -14.39
N SER A 145 9.71 -4.99 -13.42
CA SER A 145 9.80 -6.17 -12.56
C SER A 145 8.76 -6.10 -11.44
N ASP A 146 7.49 -6.17 -11.83
CA ASP A 146 6.34 -6.19 -10.92
C ASP A 146 6.24 -4.97 -9.97
N GLY A 147 6.86 -3.84 -10.31
CA GLY A 147 6.72 -2.58 -9.60
C GLY A 147 5.48 -1.82 -10.05
N SER A 148 5.67 -0.61 -10.59
CA SER A 148 4.59 0.24 -11.09
C SER A 148 3.69 -0.47 -12.12
N PHE A 149 4.29 -1.23 -13.03
CA PHE A 149 3.54 -1.99 -14.04
C PHE A 149 3.01 -3.33 -13.51
N GLY A 150 3.52 -3.79 -12.36
CA GLY A 150 2.88 -4.85 -11.58
C GLY A 150 1.55 -4.36 -11.03
N MET A 151 1.52 -3.17 -10.41
CA MET A 151 0.28 -2.56 -9.94
C MET A 151 -0.71 -2.27 -11.08
N ASP A 152 -0.25 -1.94 -12.29
CA ASP A 152 -1.16 -1.72 -13.44
C ASP A 152 -1.83 -3.00 -13.95
N ARG A 153 -1.26 -4.17 -13.65
CA ARG A 153 -1.80 -5.47 -14.07
C ARG A 153 -2.84 -6.03 -13.10
N TRP A 154 -2.97 -5.45 -11.90
CA TRP A 154 -3.84 -5.90 -10.80
C TRP A 154 -4.94 -4.87 -10.53
#